data_AF-A0A844P8K4-F1
#
_entry.id   AF-A0A844P8K4-F1
#
_cell.length_a   1.000
_cell.length_b   1.000
_cell.length_c   1.000
_cell.angle_alpha   90.00
_cell.angle_beta   90.00
_cell.angle_gamma   90.00
#
_symmetry.space_group_name_H-M   'P 1'
#
loop_
_entity.id
_entity.type
_entity.pdbx_description
1 polymer ?
#
loop_
_entity_poly.entity_id
_entity_poly.type
_entity_poly.pdbx_seq_one_letter_code
_entity_poly.pdbx_strand_id
1 'polypeptide(L)'
;VIRKLAEGNLTVRTDIDGENEIAQLSQDINTTAIQLQATIEELHNINQSVASASTELAAVMNEAELNSQKELCEIEQVASAVNELSSTANNVSDNALAADKTAQNTSDLAKAGLDVFTQSTDASEKMAVALTDAAIVVNRLKEQSEQINNVIEVIRSVSEQTNLLALNAAIEAARAGESGRGFAVVADEVRLLAARTQSSTQEIQTIIEALQEQSGLANESMQT
;
A
#
# COMPACT_ATOMS: atom_id res chain seq x y z
N VAL A 1 -55.19 94.51 30.52
CA VAL A 1 -54.50 93.24 30.83
C VAL A 1 -55.10 92.07 30.04
N ILE A 2 -56.41 91.83 30.17
CA ILE A 2 -57.10 90.69 29.51
C ILE A 2 -56.85 90.63 27.99
N ARG A 3 -56.90 91.76 27.26
CA ARG A 3 -56.60 91.79 25.83
C ARG A 3 -55.18 91.30 25.50
N LYS A 4 -54.18 91.71 26.30
CA LYS A 4 -52.78 91.27 26.13
C LYS A 4 -52.60 89.78 26.44
N LEU A 5 -53.35 89.25 27.42
CA LEU A 5 -53.38 87.82 27.71
C LEU A 5 -53.97 87.02 26.54
N ALA A 6 -55.07 87.50 25.94
CA ALA A 6 -55.69 86.90 24.77
C ALA A 6 -54.80 86.94 23.51
N GLU A 7 -53.91 87.93 23.41
CA GLU A 7 -52.87 88.02 22.37
C GLU A 7 -51.66 87.09 22.65
N GLY A 8 -51.69 86.28 23.72
CA GLY A 8 -50.65 85.31 24.05
C GLY A 8 -49.55 85.84 24.97
N ASN A 9 -49.64 87.09 25.45
CA ASN A 9 -48.69 87.60 26.44
C ASN A 9 -49.07 87.12 27.84
N LEU A 10 -48.51 85.98 28.26
CA LEU A 10 -48.72 85.38 29.57
C LEU A 10 -47.90 86.04 30.70
N THR A 11 -47.17 87.14 30.45
CA THR A 11 -46.37 87.84 31.49
C THR A 11 -47.15 88.96 32.18
N VAL A 12 -48.28 89.39 31.62
CA VAL A 12 -49.09 90.46 32.21
C VAL A 12 -49.94 89.92 33.36
N ARG A 13 -50.14 90.75 34.39
CA ARG A 13 -50.99 90.44 35.54
C ARG A 13 -51.98 91.57 35.77
N THR A 14 -53.18 91.24 36.26
CA THR A 14 -54.15 92.22 36.76
C THR A 14 -53.76 92.67 38.15
N ASP A 15 -53.90 93.97 38.42
CA ASP A 15 -53.76 94.50 39.78
C ASP A 15 -54.96 94.06 40.62
N ILE A 16 -54.72 93.70 41.88
CA ILE A 16 -55.75 93.15 42.77
C ILE A 16 -56.00 94.20 43.86
N ASP A 17 -57.16 94.84 43.83
CA ASP A 17 -57.58 95.82 44.83
C ASP A 17 -59.01 95.52 45.32
N GLY A 18 -59.19 95.41 46.64
CA GLY A 18 -60.47 95.07 47.30
C GLY A 18 -60.78 93.57 47.42
N GLU A 19 -61.94 93.26 48.01
CA GLU A 19 -62.43 91.89 48.29
C GLU A 19 -63.73 91.52 47.54
N ASN A 20 -64.10 92.30 46.52
CA ASN A 20 -65.31 92.08 45.74
C ASN A 20 -65.11 91.03 44.62
N GLU A 21 -66.20 90.70 43.93
CA GLU A 21 -66.25 89.70 42.86
C GLU A 21 -65.29 90.02 41.69
N ILE A 22 -64.96 91.30 41.47
CA ILE A 22 -64.01 91.73 40.43
C ILE A 22 -62.56 91.47 40.85
N ALA A 23 -62.24 91.62 42.15
CA ALA A 23 -60.95 91.25 42.70
C ALA A 23 -60.72 89.73 42.64
N GLN A 24 -61.75 88.93 42.95
CA GLN A 24 -61.71 87.47 42.82
C GLN A 24 -61.50 87.03 41.35
N LEU A 25 -62.24 87.62 40.41
CA LEU A 25 -62.04 87.34 38.97
C LEU A 25 -60.62 87.70 38.50
N SER A 26 -60.06 88.81 38.99
CA SER A 26 -58.68 89.22 38.69
C SER A 26 -57.65 88.23 39.24
N GLN A 27 -57.90 87.64 40.41
CA GLN A 27 -57.07 86.58 40.98
C GLN A 27 -57.16 85.28 40.16
N ASP A 28 -58.36 84.87 39.73
CA ASP A 28 -58.55 83.67 38.89
C ASP A 28 -57.90 83.83 37.52
N ILE A 29 -57.97 85.02 36.91
CA ILE A 29 -57.28 85.35 35.66
C ILE A 29 -55.76 85.24 35.81
N ASN A 30 -55.20 85.80 36.90
CA ASN A 30 -53.77 85.69 37.18
C ASN A 30 -53.35 84.22 37.40
N THR A 31 -54.15 83.44 38.13
CA THR A 31 -53.91 82.01 38.36
C THR A 31 -53.93 81.22 37.05
N THR A 32 -54.90 81.49 36.17
CA THR A 32 -54.99 80.88 34.83
C THR A 32 -53.78 81.24 33.98
N ALA A 33 -53.33 82.49 34.00
CA ALA A 33 -52.15 82.94 33.28
C ALA A 33 -50.87 82.24 33.78
N ILE A 34 -50.74 82.02 35.08
CA ILE A 34 -49.62 81.27 35.69
C ILE A 34 -49.65 79.80 35.25
N GLN A 35 -50.82 79.15 35.29
CA GLN A 35 -50.97 77.76 34.86
C GLN A 35 -50.65 77.58 33.37
N LEU A 36 -51.18 78.46 32.51
CA LEU A 36 -50.86 78.43 31.08
C LEU A 36 -49.37 78.66 30.81
N GLN A 37 -48.72 79.57 31.55
CA GLN A 37 -47.29 79.79 31.43
C GLN A 37 -46.51 78.52 31.79
N ALA A 38 -46.86 77.86 32.90
CA ALA A 38 -46.23 76.59 33.31
C ALA A 38 -46.44 75.49 32.26
N THR A 39 -47.63 75.36 31.68
CA THR A 39 -47.91 74.38 30.61
C THR A 39 -47.10 74.67 29.35
N ILE A 40 -46.93 75.94 28.95
CA ILE A 40 -46.10 76.31 27.79
C ILE A 40 -44.61 76.03 28.05
N GLU A 41 -44.13 76.31 29.26
CA GLU A 41 -42.77 75.96 29.67
C GLU A 41 -42.54 74.44 29.65
N GLU A 42 -43.49 73.65 30.15
CA GLU A 42 -43.45 72.19 30.09
C GLU A 42 -43.45 71.66 28.63
N LEU A 43 -44.33 72.19 27.78
CA LEU A 43 -44.36 71.85 26.35
C LEU A 43 -43.05 72.22 25.64
N HIS A 44 -42.42 73.33 26.02
CA HIS A 44 -41.12 73.71 25.47
C HIS A 44 -40.04 72.69 25.85
N ASN A 45 -40.00 72.28 27.12
CA ASN A 45 -39.06 71.27 27.62
C ASN A 45 -39.27 69.89 26.96
N ILE A 46 -40.53 69.49 26.76
CA ILE A 46 -40.86 68.26 26.04
C ILE A 46 -40.36 68.34 24.59
N ASN A 47 -40.60 69.45 23.89
CA ASN A 47 -40.14 69.64 22.51
C ASN A 47 -38.61 69.58 22.40
N GLN A 48 -37.87 70.19 23.34
CA GLN A 48 -36.41 70.06 23.37
C GLN A 48 -35.96 68.61 23.59
N SER A 49 -36.64 67.89 24.48
CA SER A 49 -36.33 66.48 24.75
C SER A 49 -36.59 65.60 23.52
N VAL A 50 -37.69 65.83 22.80
CA VAL A 50 -38.03 65.14 21.56
C VAL A 50 -37.01 65.45 20.45
N ALA A 51 -36.57 66.70 20.32
CA ALA A 51 -35.54 67.09 19.36
C ALA A 51 -34.19 66.41 19.66
N SER A 52 -33.82 66.33 20.93
CA SER A 52 -32.61 65.61 21.37
C SER A 52 -32.72 64.11 21.06
N ALA A 53 -33.82 63.47 21.44
CA ALA A 53 -34.06 62.05 21.18
C ALA A 53 -34.08 61.73 19.67
N SER A 54 -34.62 62.63 18.84
CA SER A 54 -34.61 62.47 17.38
C SER A 54 -33.19 62.54 16.80
N THR A 55 -32.34 63.39 17.37
CA THR A 55 -30.92 63.51 16.95
C THR A 55 -30.12 62.26 17.35
N GLU A 56 -30.34 61.76 18.57
CA GLU A 56 -29.72 60.51 19.04
C GLU A 56 -30.18 59.31 18.18
N LEU A 57 -31.47 59.22 17.88
CA LEU A 57 -32.01 58.20 17.00
C LEU A 57 -31.37 58.25 15.60
N ALA A 58 -31.18 59.44 15.03
CA ALA A 58 -30.51 59.59 13.75
C ALA A 58 -29.05 59.10 13.80
N ALA A 59 -28.33 59.33 14.91
CA ALA A 59 -26.98 58.82 15.09
C ALA A 59 -26.97 57.28 15.16
N VAL A 60 -27.87 56.67 15.93
CA VAL A 60 -28.01 55.21 16.03
C VAL A 60 -28.37 54.58 14.69
N MET A 61 -29.24 55.22 13.90
CA MET A 61 -29.60 54.72 12.57
C MET A 61 -28.42 54.73 11.59
N ASN A 62 -27.57 55.77 11.63
CA ASN A 62 -26.34 55.80 10.82
C ASN A 62 -25.35 54.71 11.22
N GLU A 63 -25.22 54.44 12.52
CA GLU A 63 -24.38 53.33 13.02
C GLU A 63 -24.93 51.97 12.59
N ALA A 64 -26.26 51.79 12.68
CA ALA A 64 -26.92 50.57 12.22
C ALA A 64 -26.70 50.34 10.72
N GLU A 65 -26.81 51.38 9.88
CA GLU A 65 -26.52 51.28 8.45
C GLU A 65 -25.08 50.83 8.18
N LEU A 66 -24.11 51.42 8.88
CA LEU A 66 -22.69 51.05 8.73
C LEU A 66 -22.42 49.62 9.19
N ASN A 67 -23.09 49.16 10.24
CA ASN A 67 -22.99 47.77 10.69
C ASN A 67 -23.63 46.81 9.69
N SER A 68 -24.80 47.13 9.12
CA SER A 68 -25.41 46.31 8.07
C SER A 68 -24.53 46.20 6.83
N GLN A 69 -23.81 47.26 6.44
CA GLN A 69 -22.85 47.20 5.34
C GLN A 69 -21.66 46.26 5.67
N LYS A 70 -21.19 46.24 6.90
CA LYS A 70 -20.15 45.29 7.34
C LYS A 70 -20.65 43.85 7.32
N GLU A 71 -21.84 43.60 7.86
CA GLU A 71 -22.45 42.27 7.84
C GLU A 71 -22.62 41.74 6.41
N LEU A 72 -23.00 42.59 5.45
CA LEU A 72 -23.07 42.21 4.04
C LEU A 72 -21.71 41.73 3.50
N CYS A 73 -20.63 42.43 3.82
CA CYS A 73 -19.27 42.04 3.44
C CYS A 73 -18.86 40.70 4.08
N GLU A 74 -19.18 40.49 5.36
CA GLU A 74 -18.92 39.22 6.04
C GLU A 74 -19.72 38.06 5.42
N ILE A 75 -20.97 38.29 5.04
CA ILE A 75 -21.81 37.30 4.35
C ILE A 75 -21.19 36.90 3.00
N GLU A 76 -20.66 37.85 2.24
CA GLU A 76 -19.96 37.57 0.97
C GLU A 76 -18.71 36.69 1.20
N GLN A 77 -17.94 36.96 2.26
CA GLN A 77 -16.79 36.14 2.64
C GLN A 77 -17.21 34.71 3.04
N VAL A 78 -18.27 34.57 3.83
CA VAL A 78 -18.82 33.27 4.21
C VAL A 78 -19.29 32.50 2.96
N ALA A 79 -19.98 33.16 2.03
CA ALA A 79 -20.39 32.54 0.77
C ALA A 79 -19.19 32.04 -0.05
N SER A 80 -18.11 32.82 -0.11
CA SER A 80 -16.87 32.38 -0.75
C SER A 80 -16.24 31.16 -0.06
N ALA A 81 -16.17 31.17 1.27
CA ALA A 81 -15.64 30.04 2.04
C ALA A 81 -16.48 28.77 1.85
N VAL A 82 -17.81 28.89 1.76
CA VAL A 82 -18.71 27.77 1.46
C VAL A 82 -18.43 27.18 0.08
N ASN A 83 -18.17 28.02 -0.93
CA ASN A 83 -17.79 27.53 -2.27
C ASN A 83 -16.45 26.79 -2.24
N GLU A 84 -15.44 27.30 -1.53
CA GLU A 84 -14.16 26.61 -1.37
C GLU A 84 -14.31 25.27 -0.63
N LEU A 85 -15.11 25.23 0.43
CA LEU A 85 -15.43 24.00 1.16
C LEU A 85 -16.14 22.98 0.27
N SER A 86 -17.08 23.42 -0.56
CA SER A 86 -17.76 22.55 -1.53
C SER A 86 -16.79 21.97 -2.55
N SER A 87 -15.89 22.79 -3.10
CA SER A 87 -14.84 22.32 -4.00
C SER A 87 -13.90 21.32 -3.31
N THR A 88 -13.55 21.58 -2.05
CA THR A 88 -12.68 20.69 -1.27
C THR A 88 -13.37 19.35 -1.00
N ALA A 89 -14.66 19.36 -0.66
CA ALA A 89 -15.44 18.15 -0.46
C ALA A 89 -15.51 17.28 -1.72
N ASN A 90 -15.67 17.90 -2.90
CA ASN A 90 -15.63 17.18 -4.18
C ASN A 90 -14.24 16.54 -4.42
N ASN A 91 -13.16 17.30 -4.21
CA ASN A 91 -11.80 16.78 -4.35
C ASN A 91 -11.53 15.59 -3.38
N VAL A 92 -12.02 15.68 -2.14
CA VAL A 92 -11.91 14.59 -1.16
C VAL A 92 -12.69 13.36 -1.64
N SER A 93 -13.88 13.54 -2.20
CA SER A 93 -14.68 12.44 -2.74
C SER A 93 -13.99 11.76 -3.94
N ASP A 94 -13.42 12.54 -4.85
CA ASP A 94 -12.70 12.02 -6.01
C ASP A 94 -11.45 11.23 -5.58
N ASN A 95 -10.71 11.75 -4.60
CA ASN A 95 -9.55 11.07 -4.03
C ASN A 95 -9.95 9.76 -3.34
N ALA A 96 -11.08 9.73 -2.64
CA ALA A 96 -11.60 8.51 -2.00
C ALA A 96 -11.95 7.44 -3.04
N LEU A 97 -12.59 7.82 -4.15
CA LEU A 97 -12.89 6.92 -5.27
C LEU A 97 -11.63 6.38 -5.94
N ALA A 98 -10.62 7.23 -6.14
CA ALA A 98 -9.33 6.82 -6.69
C ALA A 98 -8.59 5.85 -5.77
N ALA A 99 -8.64 6.08 -4.45
CA ALA A 99 -8.06 5.20 -3.44
C ALA A 99 -8.76 3.83 -3.42
N ASP A 100 -10.10 3.80 -3.45
CA ASP A 100 -10.88 2.56 -3.51
C ASP A 100 -10.53 1.74 -4.76
N LYS A 101 -10.47 2.37 -5.94
CA LYS A 101 -10.06 1.71 -7.18
C LYS A 101 -8.63 1.15 -7.10
N THR A 102 -7.72 1.88 -6.47
CA THR A 102 -6.33 1.43 -6.29
C THR A 102 -6.25 0.24 -5.33
N ALA A 103 -7.05 0.26 -4.26
CA ALA A 103 -7.14 -0.85 -3.31
C ALA A 103 -7.71 -2.12 -3.98
N GLN A 104 -8.75 -1.98 -4.80
CA GLN A 104 -9.31 -3.09 -5.59
C GLN A 104 -8.27 -3.69 -6.55
N ASN A 105 -7.59 -2.85 -7.34
CA ASN A 105 -6.51 -3.31 -8.23
C ASN A 105 -5.39 -4.02 -7.47
N THR A 106 -5.02 -3.52 -6.29
CA THR A 106 -3.99 -4.14 -5.43
C THR A 106 -4.46 -5.50 -4.92
N SER A 107 -5.73 -5.63 -4.54
CA SER A 107 -6.32 -6.91 -4.12
C SER A 107 -6.28 -7.94 -5.26
N ASP A 108 -6.60 -7.53 -6.47
CA ASP A 108 -6.58 -8.43 -7.63
C ASP A 108 -5.16 -8.85 -8.03
N LEU A 109 -4.19 -7.92 -7.95
CA LEU A 109 -2.77 -8.25 -8.13
C LEU A 109 -2.27 -9.23 -7.06
N ALA A 110 -2.69 -9.07 -5.81
CA ALA A 110 -2.33 -9.99 -4.73
C ALA A 110 -2.90 -11.40 -4.97
N LYS A 111 -4.14 -11.51 -5.46
CA LYS A 111 -4.73 -12.81 -5.85
C LYS A 111 -3.96 -13.46 -6.99
N ALA A 112 -3.67 -12.70 -8.05
CA ALA A 112 -2.87 -13.20 -9.16
C ALA A 112 -1.47 -13.65 -8.71
N GLY A 113 -0.85 -12.92 -7.78
CA GLY A 113 0.43 -13.31 -7.18
C GLY A 113 0.34 -14.62 -6.39
N LEU A 114 -0.75 -14.84 -5.65
CA LEU A 114 -1.00 -16.09 -4.93
C LEU A 114 -1.16 -17.28 -5.89
N ASP A 115 -1.85 -17.09 -7.02
CA ASP A 115 -1.99 -18.12 -8.05
C ASP A 115 -0.62 -18.53 -8.63
N VAL A 116 0.25 -17.55 -8.91
CA VAL A 116 1.62 -17.81 -9.36
C VAL A 116 2.42 -18.57 -8.30
N PHE A 117 2.31 -18.18 -7.03
CA PHE A 117 3.01 -18.87 -5.93
C PHE A 117 2.54 -20.33 -5.79
N THR A 118 1.25 -20.57 -5.96
CA THR A 118 0.66 -21.91 -5.94
C THR A 118 1.21 -22.76 -7.09
N GLN A 119 1.23 -22.22 -8.31
CA GLN A 119 1.84 -22.89 -9.47
C GLN A 119 3.33 -23.18 -9.27
N SER A 120 4.07 -22.25 -8.67
CA SER A 120 5.49 -22.45 -8.35
C SER A 120 5.68 -23.57 -7.33
N THR A 121 4.81 -23.66 -6.33
CA THR A 121 4.86 -24.71 -5.30
C THR A 121 4.60 -26.08 -5.93
N ASP A 122 3.56 -26.19 -6.77
CA ASP A 122 3.25 -27.42 -7.51
C ASP A 122 4.40 -27.84 -8.43
N ALA A 123 5.06 -26.88 -9.09
CA ALA A 123 6.21 -27.14 -9.94
C ALA A 123 7.41 -27.64 -9.13
N SER A 124 7.68 -27.04 -7.96
CA SER A 124 8.73 -27.49 -7.05
C SER A 124 8.46 -28.90 -6.51
N GLU A 125 7.22 -29.23 -6.17
CA GLU A 125 6.86 -30.58 -5.72
C GLU A 125 7.06 -31.62 -6.83
N LYS A 126 6.61 -31.32 -8.06
CA LYS A 126 6.87 -32.18 -9.24
C LYS A 126 8.36 -32.36 -9.50
N MET A 127 9.15 -31.30 -9.33
CA MET A 127 10.61 -31.36 -9.50
C MET A 127 11.26 -32.25 -8.43
N ALA A 128 10.80 -32.18 -7.18
CA ALA A 128 11.30 -33.05 -6.11
C ALA A 128 10.99 -34.53 -6.38
N VAL A 129 9.81 -34.84 -6.90
CA VAL A 129 9.46 -36.20 -7.35
C VAL A 129 10.38 -36.65 -8.48
N ALA A 130 10.58 -35.82 -9.51
CA ALA A 130 11.45 -36.15 -10.63
C ALA A 130 12.92 -36.37 -10.22
N LEU A 131 13.43 -35.59 -9.26
CA LEU A 131 14.76 -35.79 -8.68
C LEU A 131 14.87 -37.11 -7.91
N THR A 132 13.82 -37.47 -7.18
CA THR A 132 13.75 -38.77 -6.47
C THR A 132 13.81 -39.93 -7.47
N ASP A 133 13.04 -39.85 -8.55
CA ASP A 133 13.05 -40.87 -9.61
C ASP A 133 14.42 -40.96 -10.30
N ALA A 134 15.06 -39.82 -10.57
CA ALA A 134 16.41 -39.78 -11.15
C ALA A 134 17.45 -40.42 -10.22
N ALA A 135 17.37 -40.18 -8.91
CA ALA A 135 18.24 -40.81 -7.92
C ALA A 135 18.09 -42.33 -7.88
N ILE A 136 16.86 -42.85 -8.04
CA ILE A 136 16.61 -44.30 -8.16
C ILE A 136 17.32 -44.88 -9.39
N VAL A 137 17.21 -44.21 -10.55
CA VAL A 137 17.85 -44.66 -11.79
C VAL A 137 19.37 -44.65 -11.66
N VAL A 138 19.96 -43.61 -11.09
CA VAL A 138 21.42 -43.51 -10.89
C VAL A 138 21.94 -44.54 -9.89
N ASN A 139 21.21 -44.82 -8.80
CA ASN A 139 21.57 -45.91 -7.88
C ASN A 139 21.56 -47.27 -8.59
N ARG A 140 20.55 -47.53 -9.42
CA ARG A 140 20.49 -48.77 -10.21
C ARG A 140 21.65 -48.87 -11.20
N LEU A 141 22.07 -47.76 -11.80
CA LEU A 141 23.24 -47.72 -12.69
C LEU A 141 24.54 -48.07 -11.92
N LYS A 142 24.70 -47.55 -10.70
CA LYS A 142 25.82 -47.89 -9.82
C LYS A 142 25.85 -49.39 -9.50
N GLU A 143 24.73 -49.97 -9.08
CA GLU A 143 24.61 -51.41 -8.81
C GLU A 143 24.95 -52.26 -10.04
N GLN A 144 24.43 -51.89 -11.21
CA GLN A 144 24.74 -52.59 -12.46
C GLN A 144 26.22 -52.51 -12.82
N SER A 145 26.88 -51.38 -12.54
CA SER A 145 28.30 -51.20 -12.78
C SER A 145 29.17 -52.07 -11.85
N GLU A 146 28.78 -52.20 -10.58
CA GLU A 146 29.39 -53.16 -9.64
C GLU A 146 29.26 -54.61 -10.12
N GLN A 147 28.10 -54.98 -10.66
CA GLN A 147 27.91 -56.31 -11.27
C GLN A 147 28.81 -56.52 -12.48
N ILE A 148 28.97 -55.53 -13.35
CA ILE A 148 29.88 -55.60 -14.50
C ILE A 148 31.33 -55.77 -14.03
N ASN A 149 31.75 -55.06 -12.99
CA ASN A 149 33.09 -55.18 -12.45
C ASN A 149 33.41 -56.62 -12.00
N ASN A 150 32.46 -57.26 -11.30
CA ASN A 150 32.60 -58.68 -10.90
C ASN A 150 32.74 -59.61 -12.12
N VAL A 151 32.00 -59.35 -13.21
CA VAL A 151 32.11 -60.13 -14.45
C VAL A 151 33.47 -59.91 -15.11
N ILE A 152 33.98 -58.68 -15.12
CA ILE A 152 35.31 -58.35 -15.67
C ILE A 152 36.42 -59.05 -14.87
N GLU A 153 36.34 -59.13 -13.55
CA GLU A 153 37.28 -59.90 -12.74
C GLU A 153 37.30 -61.39 -13.12
N VAL A 154 36.13 -61.99 -13.36
CA VAL A 154 36.02 -63.37 -13.83
C VAL A 154 36.66 -63.54 -15.21
N ILE A 155 36.40 -62.64 -16.17
CA ILE A 155 37.00 -62.69 -17.51
C ILE A 155 38.52 -62.54 -17.44
N ARG A 156 39.02 -61.66 -16.55
CA ARG A 156 40.46 -61.47 -16.32
C ARG A 156 41.09 -62.75 -15.79
N SER A 157 40.48 -63.37 -14.78
CA SER A 157 40.91 -64.66 -14.21
C SER A 157 40.93 -65.77 -15.28
N VAL A 158 39.88 -65.87 -16.09
CA VAL A 158 39.81 -66.84 -17.21
C VAL A 158 40.89 -66.57 -18.26
N SER A 159 41.15 -65.31 -18.60
CA SER A 159 42.19 -64.94 -19.56
C SER A 159 43.59 -65.26 -19.04
N GLU A 160 43.85 -65.03 -17.76
CA GLU A 160 45.12 -65.36 -17.11
C GLU A 160 45.34 -66.88 -17.02
N GLN A 161 44.30 -67.64 -16.67
CA GLN A 161 44.32 -69.11 -16.74
C GLN A 161 44.57 -69.62 -18.16
N THR A 162 43.91 -69.01 -19.16
CA THR A 162 44.08 -69.35 -20.58
C THR A 162 45.51 -69.06 -21.05
N ASN A 163 46.09 -67.94 -20.62
CA ASN A 163 47.47 -67.57 -20.90
C ASN A 163 48.47 -68.58 -20.28
N LEU A 164 48.23 -69.01 -19.04
CA LEU A 164 49.02 -70.05 -18.36
C LEU A 164 48.89 -71.42 -19.04
N LEU A 165 47.68 -71.81 -19.43
CA LEU A 165 47.42 -73.04 -20.19
C LEU A 165 48.14 -73.03 -21.54
N ALA A 166 48.05 -71.91 -22.26
CA ALA A 166 48.72 -71.72 -23.54
C ALA A 166 50.25 -71.76 -23.41
N LEU A 167 50.80 -71.16 -22.35
CA LEU A 167 52.24 -71.22 -22.05
C LEU A 167 52.69 -72.66 -21.79
N ASN A 168 51.96 -73.41 -20.98
CA ASN A 168 52.27 -74.82 -20.72
C ASN A 168 52.19 -75.66 -22.00
N ALA A 169 51.20 -75.40 -22.86
CA ALA A 169 51.08 -76.06 -24.16
C ALA A 169 52.23 -75.71 -25.10
N ALA A 170 52.69 -74.45 -25.13
CA ALA A 170 53.84 -74.02 -25.93
C ALA A 170 55.15 -74.68 -25.46
N ILE A 171 55.34 -74.81 -24.14
CA ILE A 171 56.48 -75.52 -23.54
C ILE A 171 56.47 -77.00 -23.96
N GLU A 172 55.33 -77.68 -23.85
CA GLU A 172 55.24 -79.11 -24.18
C GLU A 172 55.35 -79.34 -25.70
N ALA A 173 54.84 -78.42 -26.52
CA ALA A 173 55.01 -78.43 -27.97
C ALA A 173 56.48 -78.26 -28.38
N ALA A 174 57.23 -77.38 -27.71
CA ALA A 174 58.68 -77.23 -27.92
C ALA A 174 59.46 -78.50 -27.50
N ARG A 175 58.97 -79.20 -26.47
CA ARG A 175 59.56 -80.46 -25.97
C ARG A 175 59.38 -81.63 -26.94
N ALA A 176 58.31 -81.63 -27.73
CA ALA A 176 58.02 -82.64 -28.75
C ALA A 176 58.79 -82.45 -30.07
N GLY A 177 59.60 -81.39 -30.22
CA GLY A 177 60.43 -81.14 -31.40
C GLY A 177 59.62 -80.90 -32.68
N GLU A 178 60.06 -81.48 -33.81
CA GLU A 178 59.40 -81.30 -35.12
C GLU A 178 57.93 -81.75 -35.14
N SER A 179 57.55 -82.77 -34.35
CA SER A 179 56.16 -83.26 -34.24
C SER A 179 55.22 -82.29 -33.53
N GLY A 180 55.74 -81.39 -32.70
CA GLY A 180 54.95 -80.40 -31.92
C GLY A 180 54.77 -79.05 -32.61
N ARG A 181 55.38 -78.84 -33.78
CA ARG A 181 55.50 -77.53 -34.41
C ARG A 181 54.17 -76.87 -34.76
N GLY A 182 53.18 -77.65 -35.20
CA GLY A 182 51.81 -77.16 -35.45
C GLY A 182 51.06 -76.76 -34.17
N PHE A 183 51.27 -77.52 -33.08
CA PHE A 183 50.69 -77.21 -31.76
C PHE A 183 51.32 -75.95 -31.14
N ALA A 184 52.62 -75.74 -31.33
CA ALA A 184 53.32 -74.54 -30.85
C ALA A 184 52.73 -73.25 -31.43
N VAL A 185 52.42 -73.22 -32.73
CA VAL A 185 51.82 -72.06 -33.39
C VAL A 185 50.42 -71.76 -32.83
N VAL A 186 49.60 -72.79 -32.62
CA VAL A 186 48.26 -72.61 -32.03
C VAL A 186 48.38 -72.13 -30.58
N ALA A 187 49.31 -72.67 -29.80
CA ALA A 187 49.54 -72.25 -28.42
C ALA A 187 49.98 -70.78 -28.33
N ASP A 188 50.88 -70.32 -29.20
CA ASP A 188 51.29 -68.91 -29.25
C ASP A 188 50.13 -67.98 -29.67
N GLU A 189 49.28 -68.40 -30.61
CA GLU A 189 48.10 -67.63 -31.03
C GLU A 189 47.07 -67.51 -29.89
N VAL A 190 46.81 -68.61 -29.16
CA VAL A 190 45.93 -68.60 -27.97
C VAL A 190 46.52 -67.71 -26.88
N ARG A 191 47.84 -67.73 -26.69
CA ARG A 191 48.54 -66.86 -25.73
C ARG A 191 48.38 -65.38 -26.10
N LEU A 192 48.54 -65.04 -27.37
CA LEU A 192 48.34 -63.68 -27.87
C LEU A 192 46.87 -63.23 -27.69
N LEU A 193 45.91 -64.11 -27.96
CA LEU A 193 44.49 -63.84 -27.75
C LEU A 193 44.18 -63.59 -26.26
N ALA A 194 44.73 -64.41 -25.37
CA ALA A 194 44.57 -64.26 -23.93
C ALA A 194 45.15 -62.92 -23.41
N ALA A 195 46.34 -62.54 -23.88
CA ALA A 195 46.95 -61.24 -23.54
C ALA A 195 46.12 -60.06 -24.06
N ARG A 196 45.57 -60.17 -25.28
CA ARG A 196 44.69 -59.14 -25.85
C ARG A 196 43.36 -59.02 -25.10
N THR A 197 42.78 -60.13 -24.68
CA THR A 197 41.58 -60.14 -23.82
C THR A 197 41.87 -59.48 -22.48
N GLN A 198 43.03 -59.77 -21.86
CA GLN A 198 43.43 -59.16 -20.59
C GLN A 198 43.60 -57.63 -20.70
N SER A 199 44.24 -57.15 -21.78
CA SER A 199 44.33 -55.71 -22.07
C SER A 199 42.96 -55.07 -22.24
N SER A 200 42.06 -55.73 -22.97
CA SER A 200 40.69 -55.22 -23.20
C SER A 200 39.88 -55.19 -21.91
N THR A 201 40.00 -56.20 -21.04
CA THR A 201 39.35 -56.19 -19.73
C THR A 201 39.85 -55.06 -18.83
N GLN A 202 41.14 -54.72 -18.92
CA GLN A 202 41.71 -53.60 -18.15
C GLN A 202 41.15 -52.25 -18.62
N GLU A 203 41.02 -52.04 -19.94
CA GLU A 203 40.39 -50.83 -20.48
C GLU A 203 38.92 -50.72 -20.07
N ILE A 204 38.17 -51.83 -20.15
CA ILE A 204 36.76 -51.86 -19.71
C ILE A 204 36.66 -51.56 -18.20
N GLN A 205 37.54 -52.13 -17.38
CA GLN A 205 37.56 -51.88 -15.94
C GLN A 205 37.70 -50.37 -15.64
N THR A 206 38.64 -49.68 -16.29
CA THR A 206 38.82 -48.23 -16.11
C THR A 206 37.57 -47.43 -16.48
N ILE A 207 36.85 -47.84 -17.54
CA ILE A 207 35.58 -47.19 -17.93
C ILE A 207 34.50 -47.42 -16.87
N ILE A 208 34.41 -48.64 -16.32
CA ILE A 208 33.41 -48.99 -15.30
C ILE A 208 33.69 -48.27 -13.97
N GLU A 209 34.96 -48.17 -13.55
CA GLU A 209 35.37 -47.41 -12.37
C GLU A 209 34.99 -45.92 -12.51
N ALA A 210 35.27 -45.31 -13.67
CA ALA A 210 34.84 -43.94 -13.94
C ALA A 210 33.31 -43.79 -13.92
N LEU A 211 32.57 -44.78 -14.43
CA LEU A 211 31.11 -44.77 -14.44
C LEU A 211 30.52 -44.90 -13.03
N GLN A 212 31.13 -45.71 -12.16
CA GLN A 212 30.79 -45.81 -10.74
C GLN A 212 31.03 -44.49 -10.00
N GLU A 213 32.18 -43.86 -10.22
CA GLU A 213 32.52 -42.56 -9.62
C GLU A 213 31.50 -41.49 -10.01
N GLN A 214 31.23 -41.33 -11.31
CA GLN A 214 30.27 -40.35 -11.81
C GLN A 214 28.83 -40.62 -11.32
N SER A 215 28.42 -41.90 -11.27
CA SER A 215 27.11 -42.27 -10.73
C SER A 215 27.02 -41.98 -9.22
N GLY A 216 28.11 -42.19 -8.47
CA GLY A 216 28.19 -41.85 -7.05
C GLY A 216 28.03 -40.35 -6.80
N LEU A 217 28.79 -39.53 -7.53
CA LEU A 217 28.73 -38.06 -7.44
C LEU A 217 27.34 -37.52 -7.80
N ALA A 218 26.73 -38.07 -8.85
CA ALA A 218 25.37 -37.69 -9.25
C ALA A 218 24.33 -38.03 -8.18
N ASN A 219 24.45 -39.19 -7.53
CA ASN A 219 23.55 -39.60 -6.45
C ASN A 219 23.69 -38.70 -5.21
N GLU A 220 24.92 -38.35 -4.82
CA GLU A 220 25.18 -37.45 -3.68
C GLU A 220 24.62 -36.04 -3.93
N SER A 221 24.78 -35.54 -5.16
CA SER A 221 24.25 -34.24 -5.58
C SER A 221 22.71 -34.20 -5.61
N MET A 222 22.04 -35.35 -5.78
CA MET A 222 20.57 -35.44 -5.75
C MET A 222 19.99 -35.65 -4.35
N GLN A 223 20.81 -36.04 -3.37
CA GLN A 223 20.40 -36.20 -1.97
C GLN A 223 20.61 -34.95 -1.10
N THR A 224 21.35 -33.97 -1.61
CA THR A 224 21.65 -32.69 -0.92
C THR A 224 20.66 -31.61 -1.36
#